data_AF-A0A929H513-F1
#
_entry.id   AF-A0A929H513-F1
#
_cell.length_a   1.000
_cell.length_b   1.000
_cell.length_c   1.000
_cell.angle_alpha   90.00
_cell.angle_beta   90.00
_cell.angle_gamma   90.00
#
_symmetry.space_group_name_H-M   'P 1'
#
loop_
_entity.id
_entity.type
_entity.pdbx_description
1 polymer ?
#
loop_
_entity_poly.entity_id
_entity_poly.type
_entity_poly.pdbx_seq_one_letter_code
_entity_poly.pdbx_strand_id
1 'polypeptide(L)'
;MARQLIVAARHSRIVASRVRMHEFGITESIINIVLDKAKEAEANRVTKISLVAGELSGFVPDCIQFYFEFLSKGSPAEGATLHFESPPAQIRCRDCSTVFHPQDTVWTCPSCQSESVEIEGGRELYVKSIEVE
;
A
#
# COMPACT_ATOMS: atom_id res chain seq x y z
N MET A 1 21.60 11.77 -11.02
CA MET A 1 20.88 10.80 -11.88
C MET A 1 20.22 9.82 -10.92
N ALA A 2 18.93 9.98 -10.64
CA ALA A 2 18.22 9.16 -9.65
C ALA A 2 18.13 7.69 -10.11
N ARG A 3 18.44 6.75 -9.22
CA ARG A 3 18.31 5.31 -9.48
C ARG A 3 16.97 4.82 -8.91
N GLN A 4 16.25 3.98 -9.67
CA GLN A 4 14.93 3.45 -9.27
C GLN A 4 15.01 1.94 -8.98
N LEU A 5 14.55 1.53 -7.79
CA LEU A 5 14.49 0.13 -7.36
C LEU A 5 13.03 -0.35 -7.35
N ILE A 6 12.77 -1.56 -7.86
CA ILE A 6 11.46 -2.22 -7.82
C ILE A 6 11.47 -3.24 -6.67
N VAL A 7 10.50 -3.15 -5.76
CA VAL A 7 10.40 -4.05 -4.58
C VAL A 7 9.23 -5.01 -4.79
N ALA A 8 9.47 -6.31 -4.60
CA ALA A 8 8.42 -7.33 -4.63
C ALA A 8 8.28 -7.96 -3.23
N ALA A 9 7.15 -7.75 -2.55
CA ALA A 9 6.81 -8.46 -1.30
C ALA A 9 5.29 -8.67 -1.19
N ARG A 10 4.86 -9.92 -0.89
CA ARG A 10 3.45 -10.32 -0.73
C ARG A 10 3.19 -10.87 0.70
N HIS A 11 2.20 -10.25 1.35
CA HIS A 11 1.25 -10.70 2.40
C HIS A 11 1.71 -11.38 3.71
N SER A 12 1.20 -10.86 4.82
CA SER A 12 0.80 -11.62 6.03
C SER A 12 -0.37 -10.90 6.74
N ARG A 13 -1.40 -11.66 7.16
CA ARG A 13 -2.68 -11.18 7.74
C ARG A 13 -2.53 -10.76 9.21
N ILE A 14 -3.18 -9.65 9.63
CA ILE A 14 -3.32 -9.25 11.06
C ILE A 14 -4.76 -8.78 11.35
N VAL A 15 -5.28 -9.18 12.52
CA VAL A 15 -6.65 -8.94 13.05
C VAL A 15 -6.76 -7.59 13.77
N ALA A 16 -7.94 -6.98 13.73
CA ALA A 16 -8.26 -5.60 14.12
C ALA A 16 -8.10 -5.24 15.63
N SER A 17 -7.41 -4.11 15.92
CA SER A 17 -7.71 -3.24 17.07
C SER A 17 -7.25 -1.77 16.86
N ARG A 18 -8.22 -0.85 16.76
CA ARG A 18 -8.22 0.61 17.09
C ARG A 18 -6.95 1.46 16.81
N VAL A 19 -6.80 1.90 15.54
CA VAL A 19 -6.39 3.24 15.00
C VAL A 19 -5.23 4.05 15.64
N ARG A 20 -4.46 3.56 16.62
CA ARG A 20 -3.23 4.24 17.09
C ARG A 20 -1.95 3.42 16.98
N MET A 21 -2.06 2.18 16.46
CA MET A 21 -0.92 1.31 16.18
C MET A 21 -0.94 0.75 14.74
N HIS A 22 -2.09 0.79 14.05
CA HIS A 22 -2.28 0.17 12.74
C HIS A 22 -1.46 0.87 11.65
N GLU A 23 -1.59 2.20 11.54
CA GLU A 23 -0.84 3.02 10.60
C GLU A 23 0.60 3.27 11.07
N PHE A 24 0.85 3.28 12.39
CA PHE A 24 2.21 3.41 12.93
C PHE A 24 3.06 2.18 12.58
N GLY A 25 2.60 0.98 12.94
CA GLY A 25 3.38 -0.24 12.74
C GLY A 25 3.59 -0.59 11.26
N ILE A 26 2.62 -0.26 10.40
CA ILE A 26 2.83 -0.41 8.95
C ILE A 26 3.84 0.60 8.42
N THR A 27 3.85 1.82 8.96
CA THR A 27 4.82 2.85 8.56
C THR A 27 6.23 2.47 8.99
N GLU A 28 6.41 1.91 10.20
CA GLU A 28 7.68 1.31 10.62
C GLU A 28 8.12 0.20 9.65
N SER A 29 7.20 -0.68 9.26
CA SER A 29 7.48 -1.76 8.30
C SER A 29 7.90 -1.21 6.93
N ILE A 30 7.24 -0.16 6.45
CA ILE A 30 7.59 0.53 5.19
C ILE A 30 9.00 1.12 5.30
N ILE A 31 9.32 1.83 6.38
CA ILE A 31 10.66 2.43 6.58
C ILE A 31 11.73 1.35 6.60
N ASN A 32 11.51 0.24 7.32
CA ASN A 32 12.48 -0.86 7.35
C ASN A 32 12.75 -1.43 5.95
N ILE A 33 11.70 -1.68 5.16
CA ILE A 33 11.84 -2.13 3.77
C ILE A 33 12.64 -1.12 2.94
N VAL A 34 12.36 0.17 3.11
CA VAL A 34 13.02 1.24 2.36
C VAL A 34 14.50 1.34 2.72
N LEU A 35 14.83 1.30 4.02
CA LEU A 35 16.20 1.40 4.50
C LEU A 35 17.03 0.17 4.13
N ASP A 36 16.45 -1.02 4.20
CA ASP A 36 17.10 -2.26 3.75
C ASP A 36 17.44 -2.17 2.26
N LYS A 37 16.50 -1.69 1.44
CA LYS A 37 16.72 -1.53 -0.01
C LYS A 37 17.70 -0.40 -0.35
N ALA A 38 17.68 0.70 0.38
CA ALA A 38 18.67 1.77 0.21
C ALA A 38 20.07 1.27 0.55
N LYS A 39 20.21 0.48 1.63
CA LYS A 39 21.48 -0.14 2.02
C LYS A 39 21.99 -1.14 0.99
N GLU A 40 21.12 -2.01 0.46
CA GLU A 40 21.46 -2.94 -0.63
C GLU A 40 21.96 -2.22 -1.89
N ALA A 41 21.45 -1.02 -2.15
CA ALA A 41 21.84 -0.20 -3.29
C ALA A 41 23.02 0.73 -3.02
N GLU A 42 23.62 0.67 -1.82
CA GLU A 42 24.67 1.57 -1.34
C GLU A 42 24.29 3.06 -1.49
N ALA A 43 22.99 3.35 -1.37
CA ALA A 43 22.45 4.69 -1.48
C ALA A 43 22.62 5.46 -0.16
N ASN A 44 22.98 6.73 -0.28
CA ASN A 44 23.13 7.61 0.88
C ASN A 44 21.83 8.32 1.23
N ARG A 45 20.91 8.42 0.26
CA ARG A 45 19.64 9.14 0.45
C ARG A 45 18.52 8.53 -0.39
N VAL A 46 17.33 8.48 0.21
CA VAL A 46 16.07 8.18 -0.48
C VAL A 46 15.35 9.49 -0.75
N THR A 47 14.92 9.72 -1.99
CA THR A 47 14.26 10.96 -2.39
C THR A 47 12.75 10.79 -2.52
N LYS A 48 12.29 9.60 -2.96
CA LYS A 48 10.87 9.31 -3.14
C LYS A 48 10.56 7.84 -2.93
N ILE A 49 9.41 7.57 -2.30
CA ILE A 49 8.87 6.24 -2.06
C ILE A 49 7.48 6.20 -2.67
N SER A 50 7.27 5.29 -3.63
CA SER A 50 5.97 5.07 -4.24
C SER A 50 5.31 3.88 -3.57
N LEU A 51 4.13 4.09 -3.00
CA LEU A 51 3.32 3.12 -2.29
C LEU A 51 2.06 2.83 -3.10
N VAL A 52 1.62 1.58 -3.08
CA VAL A 52 0.30 1.18 -3.56
C VAL A 52 -0.53 0.84 -2.34
N ALA A 53 -1.67 1.52 -2.17
CA ALA A 53 -2.62 1.31 -1.08
C ALA A 53 -4.03 1.22 -1.68
N GLY A 54 -4.51 -0.01 -1.88
CA GLY A 54 -5.80 -0.27 -2.51
C GLY A 54 -6.97 0.31 -1.71
N GLU A 55 -8.07 0.60 -2.39
CA GLU A 55 -9.27 1.25 -1.83
C GLU A 55 -9.86 0.49 -0.61
N LEU A 56 -9.76 -0.85 -0.60
CA LEU A 56 -10.22 -1.73 0.47
C LEU A 56 -9.12 -2.11 1.46
N SER A 57 -7.92 -1.54 1.36
CA SER A 57 -6.79 -1.84 2.25
C SER A 57 -7.04 -1.37 3.69
N GLY A 58 -7.90 -0.37 3.87
CA GLY A 58 -8.23 0.20 5.17
C GLY A 58 -7.15 1.13 5.76
N PHE A 59 -6.09 1.42 5.00
CA PHE A 59 -5.05 2.37 5.41
C PHE A 59 -5.35 3.78 4.95
N VAL A 60 -4.99 4.75 5.79
CA VAL A 60 -5.18 6.18 5.52
C VAL A 60 -3.83 6.79 5.12
N PRO A 61 -3.65 7.23 3.86
CA PRO A 61 -2.38 7.80 3.39
C PRO A 61 -1.85 8.95 4.24
N ASP A 62 -2.74 9.85 4.67
CA ASP A 62 -2.37 11.01 5.49
C ASP A 62 -1.78 10.59 6.86
N CYS A 63 -2.29 9.51 7.45
CA CYS A 63 -1.74 8.97 8.70
C CYS A 63 -0.37 8.32 8.48
N ILE A 64 -0.17 7.61 7.36
CA ILE A 64 1.13 7.05 7.00
C ILE A 64 2.15 8.16 6.78
N GLN A 65 1.77 9.21 6.04
CA GLN A 65 2.61 10.40 5.83
C GLN A 65 3.01 11.04 7.16
N PHE A 66 2.04 11.26 8.06
CA PHE A 66 2.28 11.83 9.38
C PHE A 66 3.31 11.01 10.20
N TYR A 67 3.12 9.69 10.29
CA TYR A 67 4.05 8.84 11.03
C TYR A 67 5.41 8.74 10.34
N PHE A 68 5.45 8.76 9.01
CA PHE A 68 6.67 8.66 8.23
C PHE A 68 7.60 9.84 8.51
N GLU A 69 7.06 11.06 8.55
CA GLU A 69 7.83 12.27 8.87
C GLU A 69 8.49 12.21 10.25
N PHE A 70 7.86 11.55 11.21
CA PHE A 70 8.42 11.37 12.54
C PHE A 70 9.44 10.23 12.58
N LEU A 71 9.09 9.07 12.01
CA LEU A 71 9.89 7.84 12.09
C LEU A 71 11.12 7.83 11.18
N SER A 72 11.11 8.61 10.09
CA SER A 72 12.23 8.67 9.15
C SER A 72 13.40 9.56 9.62
N LYS A 73 13.23 10.33 10.69
CA LYS A 73 14.25 11.27 11.18
C LYS A 73 15.55 10.57 11.56
N GLY A 74 16.67 11.14 11.15
CA GLY A 74 18.02 10.60 11.34
C GLY A 74 18.35 9.43 10.43
N SER A 75 17.48 9.07 9.47
CA SER A 75 17.71 7.98 8.53
C SER A 75 17.98 8.50 7.11
N PRO A 76 18.53 7.68 6.20
CA PRO A 76 18.61 7.99 4.77
C PRO A 76 17.28 8.35 4.10
N ALA A 77 16.15 7.98 4.71
CA ALA A 77 14.81 8.29 4.20
C ALA A 77 14.22 9.60 4.76
N GLU A 78 14.95 10.31 5.62
CA GLU A 78 14.51 11.61 6.13
C GLU A 78 14.26 12.59 4.97
N GLY A 79 13.05 13.17 4.95
CA GLY A 79 12.63 14.12 3.93
C GLY A 79 12.29 13.52 2.56
N ALA A 80 12.21 12.19 2.44
CA ALA A 80 11.70 11.54 1.23
C ALA A 80 10.20 11.85 1.03
N THR A 81 9.77 12.00 -0.21
CA THR A 81 8.34 12.21 -0.54
C THR A 81 7.63 10.86 -0.66
N LEU A 82 6.45 10.72 -0.04
CA LEU A 82 5.57 9.57 -0.29
C LEU A 82 4.61 9.88 -1.43
N HIS A 83 4.49 8.95 -2.37
CA HIS A 83 3.50 9.00 -3.44
C HIS A 83 2.59 7.77 -3.35
N PHE A 84 1.28 7.96 -3.29
CA PHE A 84 0.31 6.87 -3.16
C PHE A 84 -0.42 6.63 -4.47
N GLU A 85 -0.52 5.37 -4.85
CA GLU A 85 -1.45 4.88 -5.86
C GLU A 85 -2.55 4.08 -5.19
N SER A 86 -3.81 4.40 -5.49
CA SER A 86 -4.99 3.75 -4.92
C SER A 86 -5.75 2.99 -5.99
N PRO A 87 -5.36 1.73 -6.29
CA PRO A 87 -6.12 0.90 -7.21
C PRO A 87 -7.53 0.65 -6.65
N PRO A 88 -8.56 0.72 -7.51
CA PRO A 88 -9.93 0.55 -7.08
C PRO A 88 -10.22 -0.89 -6.66
N ALA A 89 -11.27 -1.06 -5.86
CA ALA A 89 -11.78 -2.38 -5.49
C ALA A 89 -12.17 -3.22 -6.71
N GLN A 90 -11.64 -4.44 -6.84
CA GLN A 90 -12.02 -5.38 -7.91
C GLN A 90 -12.73 -6.59 -7.35
N ILE A 91 -13.96 -6.81 -7.80
CA ILE A 91 -14.86 -7.85 -7.33
C ILE A 91 -15.14 -8.83 -8.45
N ARG A 92 -15.06 -10.13 -8.16
CA ARG A 92 -15.42 -11.21 -9.07
C ARG A 92 -16.71 -11.88 -8.60
N CYS A 93 -17.69 -12.00 -9.50
CA CYS A 93 -18.86 -12.83 -9.22
C CYS A 93 -18.50 -14.31 -9.28
N ARG A 94 -18.89 -15.08 -8.26
CA ARG A 94 -18.64 -16.53 -8.20
C ARG A 94 -19.53 -17.33 -9.16
N ASP A 95 -20.68 -16.77 -9.54
CA ASP A 95 -21.67 -17.48 -10.35
C ASP A 95 -21.46 -17.28 -11.85
N CYS A 96 -21.08 -16.07 -12.28
CA CYS A 96 -20.91 -15.73 -13.71
C CYS A 96 -19.49 -15.27 -14.07
N SER A 97 -18.56 -15.21 -13.12
CA SER A 97 -17.17 -14.78 -13.31
C SER A 97 -16.96 -13.33 -13.79
N THR A 98 -18.02 -12.51 -13.86
CA THR A 98 -17.91 -11.08 -14.20
C THR A 98 -17.07 -10.37 -13.14
N VAL A 99 -16.07 -9.62 -13.60
CA VAL A 99 -15.26 -8.73 -12.75
C VAL A 99 -15.82 -7.31 -12.85
N PHE A 100 -16.04 -6.66 -11.71
CA PHE A 100 -16.59 -5.32 -11.64
C PHE A 100 -16.03 -4.55 -10.45
N HIS A 101 -16.16 -3.22 -10.48
CA HIS A 101 -15.84 -2.35 -9.36
C HIS A 101 -17.14 -2.07 -8.60
N PRO A 102 -17.19 -2.23 -7.27
CA PRO A 102 -18.40 -2.00 -6.50
C PRO A 102 -18.69 -0.49 -6.46
N GLN A 103 -19.97 -0.12 -6.51
CA GLN A 103 -20.39 1.25 -6.24
C GLN A 103 -20.85 1.31 -4.78
N ASP A 104 -20.15 2.07 -3.96
CA ASP A 104 -20.39 2.20 -2.51
C ASP A 104 -20.46 0.83 -1.79
N THR A 105 -21.58 0.55 -1.14
CA THR A 105 -21.84 -0.67 -0.38
C THR A 105 -22.60 -1.73 -1.19
N VAL A 106 -22.74 -1.55 -2.51
CA VAL A 106 -23.45 -2.51 -3.37
C VAL A 106 -22.46 -3.51 -3.97
N TRP A 107 -22.57 -4.75 -3.51
CA TRP A 107 -21.71 -5.88 -3.91
C TRP A 107 -22.40 -6.82 -4.90
N THR A 108 -23.53 -6.40 -5.47
CA THR A 108 -24.33 -7.20 -6.39
C THR A 108 -23.72 -7.20 -7.79
N CYS A 109 -23.59 -8.38 -8.40
CA CYS A 109 -23.06 -8.52 -9.75
C CYS A 109 -23.97 -7.81 -10.77
N PRO A 110 -23.46 -6.89 -11.59
CA PRO A 110 -24.26 -6.18 -12.58
C PRO A 110 -24.72 -7.06 -13.75
N SER A 111 -24.09 -8.23 -13.94
CA SER A 111 -24.39 -9.13 -15.06
C SER A 111 -25.50 -10.15 -14.73
N CYS A 112 -25.44 -10.78 -13.54
CA CYS A 112 -26.38 -11.84 -13.15
C CYS A 112 -27.19 -11.54 -11.88
N GLN A 113 -26.99 -10.38 -11.26
CA GLN A 113 -27.65 -9.94 -10.01
C GLN A 113 -27.34 -10.82 -8.79
N SER A 114 -26.36 -11.72 -8.88
CA SER A 114 -25.90 -12.50 -7.73
C SER A 114 -25.14 -11.63 -6.73
N GLU A 115 -25.35 -11.88 -5.44
CA GLU A 115 -24.55 -11.34 -4.34
C GLU A 115 -23.39 -12.26 -3.95
N SER A 116 -23.28 -13.43 -4.59
CA SER A 116 -22.19 -14.38 -4.42
C SER A 116 -20.94 -13.85 -5.11
N VAL A 117 -20.12 -13.11 -4.37
CA VAL A 117 -18.94 -12.42 -4.88
C VAL A 117 -17.69 -12.67 -4.06
N GLU A 118 -16.53 -12.32 -4.62
CA GLU A 118 -15.25 -12.33 -3.94
C GLU A 118 -14.39 -11.14 -4.34
N ILE A 119 -13.51 -10.73 -3.43
CA ILE A 119 -12.58 -9.63 -3.70
C ILE A 119 -11.34 -10.20 -4.35
N GLU A 120 -11.04 -9.70 -5.53
CA GLU A 120 -9.86 -10.06 -6.32
C GLU A 120 -8.75 -9.00 -6.20
N GLY A 121 -9.09 -7.74 -5.94
CA GLY A 121 -8.11 -6.65 -5.83
C GLY A 121 -8.60 -5.47 -4.99
N GLY A 122 -7.69 -4.53 -4.74
CA GLY A 122 -7.92 -3.33 -3.93
C GLY A 122 -7.66 -3.51 -2.43
N ARG A 123 -7.12 -4.65 -1.98
CA ARG A 123 -6.75 -4.88 -0.56
C ARG A 123 -5.26 -4.73 -0.28
N GLU A 124 -4.48 -4.55 -1.33
CA GLU A 124 -3.03 -4.50 -1.30
C GLU A 124 -2.49 -3.25 -0.59
N LEU A 125 -1.39 -3.44 0.13
CA LEU A 125 -0.48 -2.38 0.55
C LEU A 125 0.97 -2.84 0.34
N TYR A 126 1.75 -2.12 -0.46
CA TYR A 126 3.17 -2.44 -0.66
C TYR A 126 3.98 -1.25 -1.19
N VAL A 127 5.30 -1.34 -1.04
CA VAL A 127 6.27 -0.42 -1.66
C VAL A 127 6.44 -0.81 -3.13
N LYS A 128 6.01 0.06 -4.04
CA LYS A 128 6.11 -0.15 -5.50
C LYS A 128 7.51 0.18 -6.02
N SER A 129 8.05 1.33 -5.61
CA SER A 129 9.41 1.72 -6.00
C SER A 129 10.04 2.71 -5.03
N ILE A 130 11.37 2.74 -5.03
CA ILE A 130 12.19 3.65 -4.23
C ILE A 130 13.16 4.38 -5.18
N GLU A 131 13.19 5.70 -5.10
CA GLU A 131 14.14 6.56 -5.82
C GLU A 131 15.26 6.99 -4.86
N VAL A 132 16.51 6.83 -5.28
CA VAL A 132 17.69 7.03 -4.43
C VAL A 132 18.81 7.84 -5.10
N GLU A 133 19.69 8.40 -4.25
CA GLU A 133 20.92 9.14 -4.58
C GLU A 133 22.16 8.52 -3.92
#